data_AF-A0A940BFM0-F1
#
_entry.id   AF-A0A940BFM0-F1
#
_cell.length_a   1.000
_cell.length_b   1.000
_cell.length_c   1.000
_cell.angle_alpha   90.00
_cell.angle_beta   90.00
_cell.angle_gamma   90.00
#
_symmetry.space_group_name_H-M   'P 1'
#
loop_
_entity.id
_entity.type
_entity.pdbx_description
1 polymer ?
#
loop_
_entity_poly.entity_id
_entity_poly.type
_entity_poly.pdbx_seq_one_letter_code
_entity_poly.pdbx_strand_id
1 'polypeptide(L)'
;MKRIFLFLSVWCVVSVAILSCSKTRGYDYVDLDLPSGNLWATKNVGAEDIEDDGDYYAWGEVETKAKYDLDNLKFSNKAKNFLGMLFSKYVRKQEKDMIGLNHFYDNKETLDLEDDVAHTRMGGKWRMPTNFDLKELKDNCNWTWTEVNEVHGYKVSSKLDSTKYIFLPAAGFRLHAELYVGGSCGYYWTRSLEKDCSHLAYELYFDSQKVEMNVDFREGGYPIRAVCHK
;
A
#
# COMPACT_ATOMS: atom_id res chain seq x y z
N MET A 1 -31.05 10.04 58.73
CA MET A 1 -31.42 10.42 57.34
C MET A 1 -30.16 10.60 56.51
N LYS A 2 -29.77 9.60 55.71
CA LYS A 2 -28.81 9.75 54.60
C LYS A 2 -29.36 8.91 53.46
N ARG A 3 -29.86 9.58 52.41
CA ARG A 3 -30.33 8.94 51.17
C ARG A 3 -29.11 8.67 50.30
N ILE A 4 -28.84 7.40 50.04
CA ILE A 4 -27.84 6.96 49.07
C ILE A 4 -28.53 6.94 47.70
N PHE A 5 -28.08 7.79 46.78
CA PHE A 5 -28.47 7.73 45.38
C PHE A 5 -27.51 6.76 44.67
N LEU A 6 -28.03 5.61 44.24
CA LEU A 6 -27.36 4.73 43.30
C LEU A 6 -27.57 5.29 41.89
N PHE A 7 -26.52 5.85 41.30
CA PHE A 7 -26.47 6.10 39.86
C PHE A 7 -26.15 4.77 39.17
N LEU A 8 -27.15 4.18 38.50
CA LEU A 8 -26.93 3.13 37.52
C LEU A 8 -26.36 3.78 36.26
N SER A 9 -25.05 3.73 36.08
CA SER A 9 -24.42 4.05 34.80
C SER A 9 -24.69 2.91 33.84
N VAL A 10 -25.59 3.12 32.88
CA VAL A 10 -25.80 2.24 31.74
C VAL A 10 -24.56 2.32 30.86
N TRP A 11 -23.70 1.30 30.92
CA TRP A 11 -22.64 1.11 29.94
C TRP A 11 -23.28 0.59 28.65
N CYS A 12 -23.47 1.48 27.68
CA CYS A 12 -23.78 1.09 26.32
C CYS A 12 -22.51 0.47 25.72
N VAL A 13 -22.34 -0.84 25.89
CA VAL A 13 -21.34 -1.60 25.15
C VAL A 13 -21.87 -1.71 23.73
N VAL A 14 -21.48 -0.78 22.86
CA VAL A 14 -21.56 -1.00 21.42
C VAL A 14 -20.50 -2.05 21.12
N SER A 15 -20.87 -3.32 21.26
CA SER A 15 -20.09 -4.43 20.76
C SER A 15 -20.09 -4.30 19.23
N VAL A 16 -19.04 -3.68 18.68
CA VAL A 16 -18.68 -3.85 17.28
C VAL A 16 -18.47 -5.34 17.11
N ALA A 17 -19.40 -6.02 16.44
CA ALA A 17 -19.22 -7.40 16.08
C ALA A 17 -17.99 -7.47 15.18
N ILE A 18 -16.87 -7.95 15.74
CA ILE A 18 -15.67 -8.27 14.99
C ILE A 18 -16.09 -9.37 14.02
N LEU A 19 -16.19 -9.03 12.72
CA LEU A 19 -16.24 -10.02 11.65
C LEU A 19 -15.09 -11.00 11.91
N SER A 20 -15.37 -12.30 12.06
CA SER A 20 -14.31 -13.28 12.27
C SER A 20 -13.38 -13.24 11.06
N CYS A 21 -12.20 -12.65 11.24
CA CYS A 21 -11.24 -12.53 10.16
C CYS A 21 -10.50 -13.86 10.02
N SER A 22 -10.52 -14.40 8.82
CA SER A 22 -9.74 -15.59 8.50
C SER A 22 -8.26 -15.21 8.45
N LYS A 23 -7.39 -16.10 8.95
CA LYS A 23 -5.95 -15.86 9.04
C LYS A 23 -5.16 -16.70 8.04
N THR A 24 -4.21 -16.07 7.35
CA THR A 24 -3.18 -16.78 6.58
C THR A 24 -1.81 -16.38 7.12
N ARG A 25 -1.10 -17.34 7.73
CA ARG A 25 0.19 -17.13 8.42
C ARG A 25 0.16 -16.05 9.51
N GLY A 26 -0.94 -15.96 10.26
CA GLY A 26 -1.09 -15.00 11.36
C GLY A 26 -1.56 -13.61 10.92
N TYR A 27 -1.72 -13.35 9.63
CA TYR A 27 -2.27 -12.12 9.09
C TYR A 27 -3.74 -12.28 8.72
N ASP A 28 -4.54 -11.34 9.21
CA ASP A 28 -5.96 -11.19 8.98
C ASP A 28 -6.22 -10.67 7.55
N TYR A 29 -7.23 -11.23 6.87
CA TYR A 29 -7.63 -10.84 5.53
C TYR A 29 -9.15 -10.68 5.34
N VAL A 30 -9.52 -9.89 4.34
CA VAL A 30 -10.89 -9.72 3.88
C VAL A 30 -11.01 -10.19 2.44
N ASP A 31 -12.00 -11.04 2.18
CA ASP A 31 -12.46 -11.36 0.84
C ASP A 31 -13.50 -10.32 0.42
N LEU A 32 -13.14 -9.43 -0.50
CA LEU A 32 -14.02 -8.36 -0.97
C LEU A 32 -14.94 -8.81 -2.12
N ASP A 33 -15.06 -10.12 -2.35
CA ASP A 33 -15.82 -10.73 -3.44
C ASP A 33 -15.38 -10.23 -4.83
N LEU A 34 -14.09 -9.92 -4.97
CA LEU A 34 -13.51 -9.46 -6.24
C LEU A 34 -13.43 -10.62 -7.24
N PRO A 35 -13.61 -10.36 -8.54
CA PRO A 35 -13.51 -11.39 -9.59
C PRO A 35 -12.20 -12.19 -9.57
N SER A 36 -11.07 -11.57 -9.23
CA SER A 36 -9.77 -12.24 -9.08
C SER A 36 -9.71 -13.28 -7.95
N GLY A 37 -10.65 -13.21 -7.00
CA GLY A 37 -10.60 -13.98 -5.76
C GLY A 37 -9.46 -13.58 -4.80
N ASN A 38 -8.84 -12.42 -5.03
CA ASN A 38 -7.80 -11.89 -4.15
C ASN A 38 -8.34 -11.61 -2.75
N LEU A 39 -7.56 -12.02 -1.77
CA LEU A 39 -7.75 -11.70 -0.36
C LEU A 39 -6.87 -10.51 0.00
N TRP A 40 -7.45 -9.51 0.65
CA TRP A 40 -6.77 -8.26 1.02
C TRP A 40 -6.42 -8.25 2.50
N ALA A 41 -5.20 -7.85 2.85
CA ALA A 41 -4.83 -7.68 4.25
C ALA A 41 -5.70 -6.62 4.93
N THR A 42 -6.11 -6.88 6.17
CA THR A 42 -6.96 -5.93 6.95
C THR A 42 -6.25 -4.64 7.30
N LYS A 43 -4.91 -4.63 7.35
CA LYS A 43 -4.06 -3.49 7.69
C LYS A 43 -2.82 -3.38 6.79
N ASN A 44 -2.17 -2.21 6.82
CA ASN A 44 -0.93 -1.97 6.07
C ASN A 44 0.22 -2.83 6.63
N VAL A 45 1.24 -3.09 5.81
CA VAL A 45 2.46 -3.75 6.28
C VAL A 45 3.12 -2.85 7.35
N GLY A 46 3.35 -3.40 8.55
CA GLY A 46 3.91 -2.66 9.68
C GLY A 46 2.88 -2.00 10.60
N ALA A 47 1.59 -2.03 10.26
CA ALA A 47 0.51 -1.48 11.09
C ALA A 47 0.12 -2.41 12.26
N GLU A 48 -0.29 -1.84 13.39
CA GLU A 48 -0.86 -2.57 14.53
C GLU A 48 -2.38 -2.72 14.38
N ASP A 49 -3.06 -1.65 13.96
CA ASP A 49 -4.50 -1.58 13.73
C ASP A 49 -4.87 -1.25 12.26
N ILE A 50 -6.16 -1.19 11.93
CA ILE A 50 -6.62 -1.06 10.52
C ILE A 50 -6.44 0.36 9.97
N GLU A 51 -6.47 1.33 10.86
CA GLU A 51 -6.34 2.77 10.62
C GLU A 51 -4.89 3.26 10.66
N ASP A 52 -3.98 2.49 11.25
CA ASP A 52 -2.56 2.86 11.28
C ASP A 52 -2.01 2.96 9.86
N ASP A 53 -1.23 4.00 9.63
CA ASP A 53 -0.54 4.25 8.36
C ASP A 53 0.37 3.08 7.96
N GLY A 54 0.91 2.37 8.95
CA GLY A 54 1.92 1.35 8.78
C GLY A 54 3.30 1.93 8.47
N ASP A 55 4.17 1.09 7.95
CA ASP A 55 5.52 1.49 7.53
C ASP A 55 5.51 2.02 6.09
N TYR A 56 6.51 2.84 5.78
CA TYR A 56 6.73 3.40 4.45
C TYR A 56 7.91 2.70 3.79
N TYR A 57 7.82 2.41 2.49
CA TYR A 57 8.87 1.70 1.75
C TYR A 57 9.09 2.34 0.39
N ALA A 58 10.37 2.47 0.03
CA ALA A 58 10.74 2.76 -1.36
C ALA A 58 10.47 1.51 -2.21
N TRP A 59 10.21 1.69 -3.50
CA TRP A 59 9.84 0.60 -4.37
C TRP A 59 10.99 -0.42 -4.53
N GLY A 60 10.71 -1.70 -4.25
CA GLY A 60 11.71 -2.77 -4.26
C GLY A 60 12.58 -2.87 -3.00
N GLU A 61 12.22 -2.13 -1.95
CA GLU A 61 12.89 -2.22 -0.65
C GLU A 61 12.01 -2.87 0.41
N VAL A 62 12.68 -3.61 1.29
CA VAL A 62 12.04 -4.45 2.33
C VAL A 62 12.29 -3.92 3.74
N GLU A 63 13.13 -2.88 3.84
CA GLU A 63 13.42 -2.15 5.07
C GLU A 63 13.04 -0.67 4.91
N THR A 64 12.66 -0.07 6.04
CA THR A 64 12.34 1.36 6.11
C THR A 64 13.61 2.20 6.13
N LYS A 65 13.47 3.49 5.83
CA LYS A 65 14.57 4.46 5.88
C LYS A 65 14.21 5.69 6.68
N ALA A 66 15.25 6.34 7.21
CA ALA A 66 15.14 7.69 7.77
C ALA A 66 14.98 8.76 6.68
N LYS A 67 15.48 8.49 5.46
CA LYS A 67 15.32 9.38 4.31
C LYS A 67 15.01 8.61 3.04
N TYR A 68 14.08 9.12 2.25
CA TYR A 68 13.66 8.55 0.97
C TYR A 68 14.20 9.44 -0.15
N ASP A 69 15.38 9.08 -0.65
CA ASP A 69 16.11 9.85 -1.66
C ASP A 69 16.48 8.94 -2.82
N LEU A 70 16.40 9.48 -4.04
CA LEU A 70 16.81 8.76 -5.24
C LEU A 70 18.23 8.17 -5.12
N ASP A 71 19.17 8.91 -4.52
CA ASP A 71 20.57 8.50 -4.35
C ASP A 71 20.78 7.35 -3.33
N ASN A 72 19.76 6.98 -2.53
CA ASN A 72 19.84 5.90 -1.54
C ASN A 72 18.91 4.71 -1.82
N LEU A 73 18.21 4.73 -2.95
CA LEU A 73 17.34 3.66 -3.41
C LEU A 73 18.18 2.40 -3.73
N LYS A 74 17.78 1.22 -3.26
CA LYS A 74 18.56 -0.04 -3.33
C LYS A 74 19.19 -0.36 -4.70
N PHE A 75 18.44 -0.14 -5.78
CA PHE A 75 18.90 -0.45 -7.15
C PHE A 75 19.48 0.74 -7.90
N SER A 76 19.53 1.90 -7.25
CA SER A 76 20.12 3.10 -7.82
C SER A 76 21.64 3.03 -7.90
N ASN A 77 22.21 3.72 -8.88
CA ASN A 77 23.63 3.99 -8.95
C ASN A 77 23.89 5.50 -9.03
N LYS A 78 24.92 5.99 -8.34
CA LYS A 78 25.29 7.41 -8.39
C LYS A 78 25.70 7.90 -9.79
N ALA A 79 26.06 7.00 -10.70
CA ALA A 79 26.23 7.32 -12.11
C ALA A 79 24.89 7.75 -12.73
N LYS A 80 24.92 8.88 -13.43
CA LYS A 80 23.75 9.48 -14.10
C LYS A 80 24.07 9.67 -15.58
N ASN A 81 23.07 9.57 -16.43
CA ASN A 81 23.11 10.00 -17.83
C ASN A 81 22.13 11.17 -18.02
N PHE A 82 21.89 11.56 -19.27
CA PHE A 82 20.97 12.67 -19.58
C PHE A 82 19.49 12.39 -19.21
N LEU A 83 19.10 11.12 -19.05
CA LEU A 83 17.75 10.70 -18.66
C LEU A 83 17.58 10.64 -17.14
N GLY A 84 18.68 10.59 -16.41
CA GLY A 84 18.69 10.54 -14.96
C GLY A 84 19.64 9.47 -14.43
N MET A 85 19.28 8.93 -13.27
CA MET A 85 20.10 7.96 -12.55
C MET A 85 20.02 6.56 -13.15
N LEU A 86 21.15 5.83 -13.10
CA LEU A 86 21.21 4.46 -13.62
C LEU A 86 20.77 3.42 -12.58
N PHE A 87 20.25 2.30 -13.06
CA PHE A 87 19.72 1.21 -12.23
C PHE A 87 20.35 -0.15 -12.53
N SER A 88 20.51 -0.97 -11.49
CA SER A 88 21.09 -2.31 -11.56
C SER A 88 20.07 -3.45 -11.60
N LYS A 89 18.78 -3.16 -11.39
CA LYS A 89 17.67 -4.13 -11.43
C LYS A 89 16.37 -3.44 -11.85
N TYR A 90 15.42 -4.20 -12.39
CA TYR A 90 14.11 -3.74 -12.86
C TYR A 90 14.25 -2.65 -13.92
N VAL A 91 14.86 -3.04 -15.04
CA VAL A 91 15.09 -2.16 -16.19
C VAL A 91 14.62 -2.86 -17.45
N ARG A 92 13.66 -2.25 -18.15
CA ARG A 92 13.17 -2.73 -19.44
C ARG A 92 14.05 -2.21 -20.55
N LYS A 93 14.34 -3.07 -21.53
CA LYS A 93 15.04 -2.67 -22.74
C LYS A 93 14.08 -1.91 -23.64
N GLN A 94 14.19 -0.59 -23.64
CA GLN A 94 13.46 0.27 -24.58
C GLN A 94 14.45 1.15 -25.32
N GLU A 95 14.13 1.50 -26.58
CA GLU A 95 14.99 2.36 -27.41
C GLU A 95 15.30 3.70 -26.74
N LYS A 96 14.39 4.18 -25.88
CA LYS A 96 14.49 5.47 -25.17
C LYS A 96 14.95 5.34 -23.71
N ASP A 97 14.96 4.14 -23.14
CA ASP A 97 15.19 3.93 -21.71
C ASP A 97 16.61 3.38 -21.48
N MET A 98 17.60 4.26 -21.65
CA MET A 98 19.03 3.93 -21.49
C MET A 98 19.50 3.97 -20.03
N ILE A 99 18.63 3.62 -19.09
CA ILE A 99 18.88 3.83 -17.65
C ILE A 99 19.51 2.60 -16.98
N GLY A 100 19.71 1.53 -17.73
CA GLY A 100 20.42 0.34 -17.27
C GLY A 100 21.89 0.63 -17.02
N LEU A 101 22.35 0.41 -15.78
CA LEU A 101 23.76 0.49 -15.44
C LEU A 101 24.55 -0.49 -16.30
N ASN A 102 25.56 0.01 -17.03
CA ASN A 102 26.36 -0.79 -17.96
C ASN A 102 25.51 -1.54 -19.02
N HIS A 103 24.45 -0.91 -19.52
CA HIS A 103 23.49 -1.51 -20.48
C HIS A 103 22.78 -2.77 -19.94
N PHE A 104 22.54 -2.82 -18.63
CA PHE A 104 21.76 -3.88 -17.99
C PHE A 104 20.26 -3.75 -18.31
N TYR A 105 19.62 -4.87 -18.66
CA TYR A 105 18.17 -4.97 -18.85
C TYR A 105 17.69 -6.37 -18.45
N ASP A 106 16.78 -6.46 -17.47
CA ASP A 106 16.15 -7.72 -17.05
C ASP A 106 14.71 -7.88 -17.55
N ASN A 107 14.12 -6.80 -18.10
CA ASN A 107 12.75 -6.75 -18.62
C ASN A 107 11.69 -7.23 -17.61
N LYS A 108 11.99 -7.14 -16.32
CA LYS A 108 11.02 -7.50 -15.28
C LYS A 108 9.93 -6.44 -15.23
N GLU A 109 8.69 -6.91 -15.18
CA GLU A 109 7.50 -6.05 -15.08
C GLU A 109 6.99 -5.93 -13.65
N THR A 110 7.43 -6.84 -12.77
CA THR A 110 7.09 -6.79 -11.35
C THR A 110 8.31 -7.13 -10.49
N LEU A 111 8.25 -6.73 -9.21
CA LEU A 111 9.25 -7.10 -8.21
C LEU A 111 9.44 -8.62 -8.14
N ASP A 112 10.66 -9.08 -7.90
CA ASP A 112 10.90 -10.42 -7.40
C ASP A 112 10.44 -10.52 -5.94
N LEU A 113 10.12 -11.73 -5.48
CA LEU A 113 9.60 -11.94 -4.12
C LEU A 113 10.58 -11.51 -3.01
N GLU A 114 11.89 -11.56 -3.28
CA GLU A 114 12.94 -11.09 -2.38
C GLU A 114 13.00 -9.57 -2.22
N ASP A 115 12.35 -8.83 -3.12
CA ASP A 115 12.27 -7.37 -3.12
C ASP A 115 10.84 -6.86 -2.85
N ASP A 116 9.90 -7.77 -2.62
CA ASP A 116 8.51 -7.48 -2.29
C ASP A 116 8.36 -7.49 -0.76
N VAL A 117 8.13 -6.32 -0.15
CA VAL A 117 8.13 -6.20 1.32
C VAL A 117 6.98 -6.96 1.98
N ALA A 118 5.83 -7.05 1.32
CA ALA A 118 4.72 -7.84 1.85
C ALA A 118 5.10 -9.33 1.84
N HIS A 119 5.75 -9.81 0.79
CA HIS A 119 6.22 -11.20 0.76
C HIS A 119 7.31 -11.47 1.80
N THR A 120 8.33 -10.62 1.89
CA THR A 120 9.46 -10.84 2.79
C THR A 120 9.05 -10.77 4.26
N ARG A 121 8.14 -9.85 4.63
CA ARG A 121 7.65 -9.70 6.02
C ARG A 121 6.52 -10.66 6.38
N MET A 122 5.57 -10.92 5.48
CA MET A 122 4.38 -11.74 5.79
C MET A 122 4.49 -13.19 5.30
N GLY A 123 5.34 -13.46 4.31
CA GLY A 123 5.64 -14.77 3.78
C GLY A 123 4.51 -15.45 3.01
N GLY A 124 4.79 -16.66 2.51
CA GLY A 124 3.77 -17.49 1.85
C GLY A 124 3.28 -16.88 0.54
N LYS A 125 1.96 -16.78 0.36
CA LYS A 125 1.35 -16.20 -0.86
C LYS A 125 1.17 -14.68 -0.78
N TRP A 126 1.53 -14.05 0.34
CA TRP A 126 1.43 -12.60 0.49
C TRP A 126 2.41 -11.89 -0.45
N ARG A 127 1.93 -10.80 -1.04
CA ARG A 127 2.70 -9.92 -1.92
C ARG A 127 2.10 -8.52 -1.95
N MET A 128 2.89 -7.55 -2.41
CA MET A 128 2.38 -6.26 -2.85
C MET A 128 1.37 -6.47 -4.00
N PRO A 129 0.32 -5.65 -4.10
CA PRO A 129 -0.63 -5.72 -5.19
C PRO A 129 0.08 -5.35 -6.50
N THR A 130 -0.36 -5.90 -7.62
CA THR A 130 -0.02 -5.39 -8.95
C THR A 130 -0.91 -4.18 -9.25
N ASN A 131 -0.55 -3.42 -10.30
CA ASN A 131 -1.42 -2.39 -10.87
C ASN A 131 -2.80 -2.94 -11.28
N PHE A 132 -2.89 -4.21 -11.68
CA PHE A 132 -4.18 -4.83 -11.98
C PHE A 132 -5.02 -5.09 -10.71
N ASP A 133 -4.40 -5.51 -9.62
CA ASP A 133 -5.12 -5.77 -8.36
C ASP A 133 -5.69 -4.47 -7.77
N LEU A 134 -4.90 -3.38 -7.71
CA LEU A 134 -5.40 -2.08 -7.23
C LEU A 134 -6.42 -1.48 -8.19
N LYS A 135 -6.25 -1.65 -9.52
CA LYS A 135 -7.26 -1.22 -10.49
C LYS A 135 -8.57 -1.99 -10.32
N GLU A 136 -8.51 -3.30 -10.10
CA GLU A 136 -9.69 -4.11 -9.82
C GLU A 136 -10.39 -3.65 -8.54
N LEU A 137 -9.65 -3.42 -7.46
CA LEU A 137 -10.18 -2.87 -6.20
C LEU A 137 -10.88 -1.52 -6.43
N LYS A 138 -10.22 -0.62 -7.16
CA LYS A 138 -10.78 0.70 -7.51
C LYS A 138 -12.09 0.58 -8.29
N ASP A 139 -12.13 -0.30 -9.28
CA ASP A 139 -13.26 -0.37 -10.21
C ASP A 139 -14.42 -1.27 -9.70
N ASN A 140 -14.15 -2.20 -8.78
CA ASN A 140 -15.12 -3.21 -8.32
C ASN A 140 -15.50 -3.12 -6.84
N CYS A 141 -15.00 -2.14 -6.09
CA CYS A 141 -15.48 -1.83 -4.74
C CYS A 141 -16.24 -0.49 -4.66
N ASN A 142 -16.95 -0.29 -3.55
CA ASN A 142 -17.48 1.02 -3.18
C ASN A 142 -16.46 1.74 -2.31
N TRP A 143 -16.16 2.99 -2.64
CA TRP A 143 -15.21 3.84 -1.93
C TRP A 143 -15.98 4.95 -1.21
N THR A 144 -15.95 4.96 0.12
CA THR A 144 -16.57 6.01 0.94
C THR A 144 -15.51 6.68 1.82
N TRP A 145 -15.28 7.96 1.60
CA TRP A 145 -14.38 8.75 2.45
C TRP A 145 -14.98 8.86 3.84
N THR A 146 -14.19 8.55 4.86
CA THR A 146 -14.66 8.47 6.24
C THR A 146 -13.51 8.68 7.22
N GLU A 147 -13.79 8.47 8.49
CA GLU A 147 -12.85 8.55 9.59
C GLU A 147 -13.00 7.31 10.47
N VAL A 148 -11.87 6.68 10.81
CA VAL A 148 -11.80 5.55 11.75
C VAL A 148 -10.80 5.93 12.83
N ASN A 149 -11.27 6.00 14.08
CA ASN A 149 -10.43 6.41 15.23
C ASN A 149 -9.62 7.69 14.95
N GLU A 150 -10.30 8.74 14.46
CA GLU A 150 -9.72 10.05 14.13
C GLU A 150 -8.77 10.06 12.91
N VAL A 151 -8.54 8.91 12.26
CA VAL A 151 -7.76 8.81 11.03
C VAL A 151 -8.66 8.88 9.80
N HIS A 152 -8.38 9.83 8.92
CA HIS A 152 -9.10 10.00 7.67
C HIS A 152 -8.65 8.99 6.62
N GLY A 153 -9.57 8.55 5.78
CA GLY A 153 -9.26 7.63 4.68
C GLY A 153 -10.49 7.06 4.00
N TYR A 154 -10.28 6.02 3.20
CA TYR A 154 -11.37 5.35 2.51
C TYR A 154 -11.75 4.04 3.19
N LYS A 155 -13.04 3.89 3.48
CA LYS A 155 -13.66 2.57 3.63
C LYS A 155 -13.93 2.01 2.25
N VAL A 156 -13.27 0.92 1.91
CA VAL A 156 -13.38 0.22 0.61
C VAL A 156 -14.14 -1.08 0.84
N SER A 157 -15.41 -1.10 0.45
CA SER A 157 -16.31 -2.25 0.69
C SER A 157 -16.62 -3.05 -0.56
N SER A 158 -16.89 -4.33 -0.39
CA SER A 158 -17.47 -5.17 -1.44
C SER A 158 -18.76 -4.53 -1.99
N LYS A 159 -18.96 -4.64 -3.30
CA LYS A 159 -20.23 -4.26 -3.95
C LYS A 159 -21.35 -5.28 -3.69
N LEU A 160 -21.00 -6.50 -3.29
CA LEU A 160 -21.93 -7.60 -3.03
C LEU A 160 -22.32 -7.70 -1.55
N ASP A 161 -21.39 -7.37 -0.64
CA ASP A 161 -21.61 -7.39 0.81
C ASP A 161 -20.91 -6.21 1.48
N SER A 162 -21.66 -5.16 1.81
CA SER A 162 -21.12 -3.93 2.40
C SER A 162 -20.53 -4.12 3.82
N THR A 163 -20.76 -5.28 4.45
CA THR A 163 -20.13 -5.62 5.74
C THR A 163 -18.68 -6.07 5.58
N LYS A 164 -18.27 -6.50 4.38
CA LYS A 164 -16.88 -6.82 4.04
C LYS A 164 -16.19 -5.58 3.50
N TYR A 165 -15.20 -5.09 4.23
CA TYR A 165 -14.44 -3.92 3.84
C TYR A 165 -13.01 -3.96 4.36
N ILE A 166 -12.13 -3.20 3.70
CA ILE A 166 -10.85 -2.76 4.25
C ILE A 166 -10.91 -1.24 4.45
N PHE A 167 -10.11 -0.73 5.37
CA PHE A 167 -9.87 0.71 5.49
C PHE A 167 -8.47 1.04 4.98
N LEU A 168 -8.38 2.05 4.11
CA LEU A 168 -7.13 2.58 3.59
C LEU A 168 -6.94 3.98 4.18
N PRO A 169 -6.03 4.16 5.16
CA PRO A 169 -5.76 5.48 5.72
C PRO A 169 -5.15 6.40 4.66
N ALA A 170 -5.46 7.69 4.78
CA ALA A 170 -4.83 8.79 4.05
C ALA A 170 -3.44 9.08 4.60
N ALA A 171 -2.58 8.06 4.56
CA ALA A 171 -1.26 8.03 5.21
C ALA A 171 -0.21 8.96 4.57
N GLY A 172 -0.54 9.62 3.45
CA GLY A 172 0.40 10.43 2.68
C GLY A 172 1.58 9.61 2.15
N PHE A 173 2.71 10.28 1.98
CA PHE A 173 3.96 9.64 1.55
C PHE A 173 5.19 10.30 2.18
N ARG A 174 6.31 9.57 2.18
CA ARG A 174 7.61 10.10 2.62
C ARG A 174 8.52 10.40 1.44
N LEU A 175 9.12 11.59 1.48
CA LEU A 175 10.18 12.00 0.56
C LEU A 175 11.21 12.79 1.35
N HIS A 176 12.49 12.58 1.08
CA HIS A 176 13.56 13.06 1.95
C HIS A 176 13.31 12.59 3.40
N ALA A 177 13.41 13.46 4.39
CA ALA A 177 13.13 13.14 5.80
C ALA A 177 11.69 13.41 6.23
N GLU A 178 10.83 13.90 5.34
CA GLU A 178 9.55 14.50 5.69
C GLU A 178 8.37 13.61 5.30
N LEU A 179 7.25 13.78 6.03
CA LEU A 179 5.95 13.23 5.69
C LEU A 179 5.13 14.32 4.98
N TYR A 180 4.60 13.99 3.81
CA TYR A 180 3.76 14.89 3.03
C TYR A 180 2.32 14.42 3.00
N VAL A 181 1.39 15.37 3.09
CA VAL A 181 -0.07 15.19 2.90
C VAL A 181 -0.73 14.09 3.74
N GLY A 182 -0.11 13.70 4.86
CA GLY A 182 -0.69 12.81 5.85
C GLY A 182 -2.02 13.35 6.38
N GLY A 183 -3.01 12.46 6.53
CA GLY A 183 -4.40 12.77 6.85
C GLY A 183 -5.22 13.33 5.69
N SER A 184 -4.62 13.64 4.53
CA SER A 184 -5.32 14.28 3.40
C SER A 184 -5.36 13.42 2.14
N CYS A 185 -4.26 12.71 1.85
CA CYS A 185 -4.14 11.87 0.67
C CYS A 185 -3.60 10.47 1.04
N GLY A 186 -3.97 9.44 0.29
CA GLY A 186 -3.38 8.12 0.39
C GLY A 186 -2.56 7.77 -0.84
N TYR A 187 -1.43 7.11 -0.62
CA TYR A 187 -0.52 6.62 -1.66
C TYR A 187 -0.18 5.17 -1.37
N TYR A 188 -0.26 4.29 -2.36
CA TYR A 188 0.02 2.86 -2.18
C TYR A 188 0.80 2.32 -3.35
N TRP A 189 1.97 1.75 -3.07
CA TRP A 189 2.75 1.11 -4.11
C TRP A 189 2.08 -0.17 -4.61
N THR A 190 2.18 -0.37 -5.92
CA THR A 190 2.09 -1.70 -6.53
C THR A 190 3.47 -2.31 -6.67
N ARG A 191 3.57 -3.62 -6.86
CA ARG A 191 4.81 -4.27 -7.30
C ARG A 191 5.08 -4.13 -8.80
N SER A 192 4.22 -3.45 -9.55
CA SER A 192 4.32 -3.34 -11.00
C SER A 192 5.20 -2.15 -11.39
N LEU A 193 6.20 -2.41 -12.22
CA LEU A 193 7.01 -1.39 -12.86
C LEU A 193 6.19 -0.69 -13.96
N GLU A 194 6.42 0.61 -14.17
CA GLU A 194 5.80 1.32 -15.28
C GLU A 194 6.31 0.77 -16.62
N LYS A 195 5.41 0.66 -17.60
CA LYS A 195 5.70 -0.08 -18.83
C LYS A 195 6.65 0.67 -19.77
N ASP A 196 6.67 1.99 -19.77
CA ASP A 196 7.37 2.85 -20.74
C ASP A 196 8.58 3.59 -20.12
N CYS A 197 8.67 3.63 -18.79
CA CYS A 197 9.69 4.36 -18.05
C CYS A 197 10.14 3.58 -16.80
N SER A 198 11.30 2.93 -16.87
CA SER A 198 11.79 2.12 -15.75
C SER A 198 12.19 2.97 -14.53
N HIS A 199 12.18 4.31 -14.60
CA HIS A 199 12.30 5.18 -13.42
C HIS A 199 11.09 5.12 -12.49
N LEU A 200 9.93 4.71 -13.02
CA LEU A 200 8.63 4.83 -12.37
C LEU A 200 8.05 3.46 -12.04
N ALA A 201 7.20 3.42 -11.03
CA ALA A 201 6.35 2.29 -10.71
C ALA A 201 4.89 2.75 -10.59
N TYR A 202 3.95 1.82 -10.74
CA TYR A 202 2.52 2.15 -10.57
C TYR A 202 2.16 2.29 -9.09
N GLU A 203 1.30 3.26 -8.82
CA GLU A 203 0.76 3.55 -7.49
C GLU A 203 -0.74 3.83 -7.55
N LEU A 204 -1.40 3.71 -6.39
CA LEU A 204 -2.77 4.19 -6.19
C LEU A 204 -2.72 5.46 -5.34
N TYR A 205 -3.23 6.54 -5.93
CA TYR A 205 -3.47 7.81 -5.27
C TYR A 205 -4.95 7.94 -4.89
N PHE A 206 -5.21 8.58 -3.76
CA PHE A 206 -6.52 9.15 -3.50
C PHE A 206 -6.46 10.40 -2.62
N ASP A 207 -7.50 11.23 -2.74
CA ASP A 207 -7.89 12.25 -1.77
C ASP A 207 -9.39 12.10 -1.49
N SER A 208 -10.00 13.00 -0.70
CA SER A 208 -11.42 12.89 -0.34
C SER A 208 -12.40 12.97 -1.53
N GLN A 209 -11.95 13.40 -2.71
CA GLN A 209 -12.78 13.61 -3.89
C GLN A 209 -12.59 12.53 -4.95
N LYS A 210 -11.40 11.91 -5.04
CA LYS A 210 -11.08 10.98 -6.13
C LYS A 210 -10.09 9.89 -5.73
N VAL A 211 -10.12 8.82 -6.52
CA VAL A 211 -9.23 7.67 -6.45
C VAL A 211 -8.69 7.40 -7.86
N GLU A 212 -7.38 7.34 -8.03
CA GLU A 212 -6.71 7.27 -9.33
C GLU A 212 -5.53 6.27 -9.30
N MET A 213 -5.28 5.63 -10.44
CA MET A 213 -4.04 4.89 -10.66
C MET A 213 -3.06 5.83 -11.35
N ASN A 214 -1.90 6.11 -10.75
CA ASN A 214 -0.83 6.85 -11.42
C ASN A 214 0.49 6.07 -11.36
N VAL A 215 1.56 6.80 -11.60
CA VAL A 215 2.94 6.32 -11.60
C VAL A 215 3.78 7.35 -10.88
N ASP A 216 4.80 6.90 -10.16
CA ASP A 216 5.69 7.80 -9.45
C ASP A 216 7.12 7.24 -9.39
N PHE A 217 8.07 8.10 -9.04
CA PHE A 217 9.46 7.74 -8.89
C PHE A 217 9.68 6.80 -7.71
N ARG A 218 10.53 5.80 -7.92
CA ARG A 218 10.68 4.63 -7.05
C ARG A 218 11.26 4.92 -5.66
N GLU A 219 11.82 6.10 -5.43
CA GLU A 219 12.37 6.51 -4.13
C GLU A 219 11.32 6.86 -3.09
N GLY A 220 10.11 7.25 -3.52
CA GLY A 220 9.03 7.64 -2.62
C GLY A 220 8.71 6.52 -1.62
N GLY A 221 8.70 6.86 -0.34
CA GLY A 221 8.36 5.91 0.73
C GLY A 221 6.86 5.84 0.89
N TYR A 222 6.19 4.81 0.37
CA TYR A 222 4.72 4.68 0.42
C TYR A 222 4.29 3.47 1.28
N PRO A 223 3.11 3.54 1.93
CA PRO A 223 2.48 2.39 2.56
C PRO A 223 2.19 1.25 1.59
N ILE A 224 2.07 0.03 2.14
CA ILE A 224 1.76 -1.19 1.39
C ILE A 224 0.51 -1.87 1.95
N ARG A 225 -0.49 -2.08 1.09
CA ARG A 225 -1.64 -2.94 1.38
C ARG A 225 -1.50 -4.27 0.68
N ALA A 226 -1.07 -5.30 1.41
CA ALA A 226 -0.77 -6.61 0.84
C ALA A 226 -2.01 -7.37 0.35
N VAL A 227 -1.79 -8.23 -0.65
CA VAL A 227 -2.79 -9.17 -1.18
C VAL A 227 -2.23 -10.59 -1.21
N CYS A 228 -3.11 -11.59 -1.15
CA CYS A 228 -2.76 -12.97 -1.47
C CYS A 228 -3.90 -13.66 -2.24
N HIS A 229 -3.55 -14.62 -3.08
CA HIS A 229 -4.55 -15.50 -3.70
C HIS A 229 -4.96 -16.61 -2.73
N LYS A 230 -6.23 -17.02 -2.79
CA LYS A 230 -6.74 -18.23 -2.12
C LYS A 230 -5.86 -19.45 -2.41
#